data_AF-A0A925NLJ1-F1
#
_entry.id   AF-A0A925NLJ1-F1
#
_cell.length_a   1.000
_cell.length_b   1.000
_cell.length_c   1.000
_cell.angle_alpha   90.00
_cell.angle_beta   90.00
_cell.angle_gamma   90.00
#
_symmetry.space_group_name_H-M   'P 1'
#
loop_
_entity.id
_entity.type
_entity.pdbx_description
1 polymer ?
#
loop_
_entity_poly.entity_id
_entity_poly.type
_entity_poly.pdbx_seq_one_letter_code
_entity_poly.pdbx_strand_id
1 'polypeptide(L)'
;LVLIWLYGVLKSGAVRIRPALILGGIFSTLAVLSRLNSLPSLFASYSTDTPVSNFLLNTVASYLSLWIMSFCSSVFLIGLALASLRILFPLERAGRVFSALVKPHNRENRTAQRSMWVDGALSGYAYVAAAAFFGQIFALLRSQYSPEIQEASLLSVASMMNMMFPAGDLLLSSLVDGVQQIFIFAVAAGFYAKYCRSVLPFIIFAGTYSLVNCLSERYWQDSAIDFAASMVNFILGWYFATRIGRKNPVAYFTYGMAALLFSRFFSIFTHGLPQMMTSLAVVAFLLASPAIVAALLSMRTEPQLPILPPASPDPPAVLPDEAEVNASDGEKN
;
A
#
# COMPACT_ATOMS: atom_id res chain seq x y z
N LEU A 1 23.86 1.08 2.80
CA LEU A 1 23.03 -0.12 3.07
C LEU A 1 22.02 -0.43 1.95
N VAL A 2 21.21 0.53 1.51
CA VAL A 2 20.19 0.32 0.46
C VAL A 2 20.78 -0.25 -0.84
N LEU A 3 21.87 0.30 -1.35
CA LEU A 3 22.53 -0.20 -2.57
C LEU A 3 23.03 -1.65 -2.44
N ILE A 4 23.54 -2.03 -1.26
CA ILE A 4 24.01 -3.38 -0.98
C ILE A 4 22.82 -4.35 -0.91
N TRP A 5 21.71 -3.92 -0.30
CA TRP A 5 20.46 -4.69 -0.30
C TRP A 5 19.97 -4.92 -1.73
N LEU A 6 19.90 -3.86 -2.52
CA LEU A 6 19.45 -3.87 -3.91
C LEU A 6 20.29 -4.84 -4.75
N TYR A 7 21.62 -4.72 -4.68
CA TYR A 7 22.54 -5.64 -5.34
C TYR A 7 22.28 -7.10 -4.94
N GLY A 8 22.05 -7.35 -3.63
CA GLY A 8 21.71 -8.68 -3.13
C GLY A 8 20.40 -9.24 -3.68
N VAL A 9 19.37 -8.40 -3.82
CA VAL A 9 18.07 -8.79 -4.39
C VAL A 9 18.18 -9.08 -5.89
N LEU A 10 18.98 -8.30 -6.62
CA LEU A 10 19.25 -8.52 -8.04
C LEU A 10 20.04 -9.82 -8.24
N LYS A 11 21.09 -10.04 -7.44
CA LYS A 11 21.93 -11.26 -7.50
C LYS A 11 21.14 -12.53 -7.18
N SER A 12 20.09 -12.46 -6.36
CA SER A 12 19.31 -13.64 -6.00
C SER A 12 18.41 -14.16 -7.11
N GLY A 13 18.29 -13.46 -8.25
CA GLY A 13 17.40 -13.87 -9.35
C GLY A 13 15.92 -13.95 -8.95
N ALA A 14 15.54 -13.30 -7.84
CA ALA A 14 14.19 -13.41 -7.29
C ALA A 14 13.18 -12.56 -8.07
N VAL A 15 13.65 -11.50 -8.76
CA VAL A 15 12.84 -10.54 -9.50
C VAL A 15 12.16 -11.20 -10.69
N ARG A 16 10.82 -11.12 -10.74
CA ARG A 16 10.03 -11.54 -11.89
C ARG A 16 9.67 -10.32 -12.73
N ILE A 17 10.36 -10.15 -13.86
CA ILE A 17 10.23 -8.96 -14.72
C ILE A 17 8.83 -8.86 -15.34
N ARG A 18 8.27 -9.96 -15.85
CA ARG A 18 6.96 -9.95 -16.55
C ARG A 18 5.81 -9.35 -15.72
N PRO A 19 5.50 -9.82 -14.49
CA PRO A 19 4.43 -9.21 -13.71
C PRO A 19 4.74 -7.76 -13.31
N ALA A 20 6.02 -7.41 -13.10
CA ALA A 20 6.41 -6.04 -12.80
C ALA A 20 6.16 -5.10 -13.99
N LEU A 21 6.45 -5.53 -15.22
CA LEU A 21 6.15 -4.76 -16.45
C LEU A 21 4.65 -4.56 -16.66
N ILE A 22 3.85 -5.62 -16.49
CA ILE A 22 2.39 -5.53 -16.67
C ILE A 22 1.77 -4.57 -15.65
N LEU A 23 2.09 -4.77 -14.36
CA LEU A 23 1.56 -3.91 -13.30
C LEU A 23 2.10 -2.48 -13.42
N GLY A 24 3.40 -2.31 -13.70
CA GLY A 24 3.99 -0.99 -13.92
C GLY A 24 3.35 -0.23 -15.07
N GLY A 25 2.98 -0.93 -16.16
CA GLY A 25 2.23 -0.35 -17.27
C GLY A 25 0.83 0.10 -16.86
N ILE A 26 0.09 -0.74 -16.13
CA ILE A 26 -1.23 -0.38 -15.59
C ILE A 26 -1.13 0.87 -14.71
N PHE A 27 -0.18 0.90 -13.78
CA PHE A 27 0.03 2.01 -12.86
C PHE A 27 0.40 3.32 -13.58
N SER A 28 1.33 3.27 -14.53
CA SER A 28 1.74 4.47 -15.27
C SER A 28 0.62 4.99 -16.17
N THR A 29 -0.19 4.11 -16.75
CA THR A 29 -1.40 4.50 -17.50
C THR A 29 -2.43 5.17 -16.60
N LEU A 30 -2.68 4.65 -15.40
CA LEU A 30 -3.57 5.28 -14.42
C LEU A 30 -3.06 6.68 -14.02
N ALA A 31 -1.74 6.83 -13.83
CA ALA A 31 -1.14 8.13 -13.56
C ALA A 31 -1.34 9.12 -14.71
N VAL A 32 -1.24 8.67 -15.97
CA VAL A 32 -1.54 9.52 -17.14
C VAL A 32 -3.01 9.92 -17.20
N LEU A 33 -3.94 9.03 -16.85
CA LEU A 33 -5.36 9.38 -16.81
C LEU A 33 -5.64 10.50 -15.79
N SER A 34 -5.03 10.45 -14.61
CA SER A 34 -5.08 11.54 -13.63
C SER A 34 -4.50 12.85 -14.20
N ARG A 35 -3.40 12.78 -14.94
CA ARG A 35 -2.83 13.97 -15.61
C ARG A 35 -3.72 14.51 -16.72
N LEU A 36 -4.34 13.66 -17.52
CA LEU A 36 -5.32 14.09 -18.51
C LEU A 36 -6.51 14.78 -17.85
N ASN A 37 -6.90 14.36 -16.65
CA ASN A 37 -7.95 15.04 -15.89
C ASN A 37 -7.56 16.48 -15.46
N SER A 38 -6.25 16.76 -15.37
CA SER A 38 -5.70 18.09 -15.07
C SER A 38 -5.44 18.96 -16.31
N LEU A 39 -5.84 18.54 -17.52
CA LEU A 39 -5.65 19.29 -18.76
C LEU A 39 -6.03 20.80 -18.69
N PRO A 40 -7.13 21.24 -18.06
CA PRO A 40 -7.45 22.67 -17.97
C PRO A 40 -6.35 23.48 -17.30
N SER A 41 -5.68 22.92 -16.29
CA SER A 41 -4.59 23.59 -15.58
C SER A 41 -3.35 23.83 -16.44
N LEU A 42 -3.17 23.09 -17.54
CA LEU A 42 -2.04 23.27 -18.45
C LEU A 42 -2.10 24.63 -19.15
N PHE A 43 -3.28 25.00 -19.64
CA PHE A 43 -3.46 26.26 -20.35
C PHE A 43 -3.30 27.48 -19.45
N ALA A 44 -3.41 27.32 -18.13
CA ALA A 44 -3.11 28.38 -17.18
C ALA A 44 -1.63 28.80 -17.20
N SER A 45 -0.74 27.91 -17.66
CA SER A 45 0.71 28.16 -17.78
C SER A 45 1.14 28.55 -19.20
N TYR A 46 0.20 28.67 -20.15
CA TYR A 46 0.50 29.05 -21.52
C TYR A 46 0.87 30.54 -21.60
N SER A 47 2.13 30.83 -21.96
CA SER A 47 2.55 32.19 -22.29
C SER A 47 2.19 32.53 -23.74
N THR A 48 1.59 33.70 -23.94
CA THR A 48 1.27 34.28 -25.25
C THR A 48 2.49 34.51 -26.14
N ASP A 49 3.69 34.50 -25.56
CA ASP A 49 4.95 34.69 -26.29
C ASP A 49 5.39 33.42 -27.05
N THR A 50 4.77 32.28 -26.75
CA THR A 50 5.11 30.99 -27.38
C THR A 50 4.05 30.56 -28.39
N PRO A 51 4.42 30.18 -29.63
CA PRO A 51 3.46 29.61 -30.58
C PRO A 51 2.77 28.37 -29.98
N VAL A 52 1.45 28.27 -30.15
CA VAL A 52 0.63 27.18 -29.59
C VAL A 52 1.16 25.80 -29.96
N SER A 53 1.64 25.62 -31.21
CA SER A 53 2.23 24.36 -31.67
C SER A 53 3.46 23.94 -30.86
N ASN A 54 4.36 24.89 -30.57
CA ASN A 54 5.56 24.64 -29.76
C ASN A 54 5.19 24.33 -28.31
N PHE A 55 4.23 25.06 -27.75
CA PHE A 55 3.71 24.79 -26.41
C PHE A 55 3.13 23.38 -26.30
N LEU A 56 2.29 22.97 -27.27
CA LEU A 56 1.70 21.64 -27.28
C LEU A 56 2.75 20.53 -27.44
N LEU A 57 3.73 20.70 -28.32
CA LEU A 57 4.83 19.74 -28.49
C LEU A 57 5.65 19.58 -27.21
N ASN A 58 6.02 20.68 -26.57
CA ASN A 58 6.76 20.66 -25.30
C ASN A 58 5.93 19.99 -24.20
N THR A 59 4.64 20.29 -24.13
CA THR A 59 3.72 19.70 -23.14
C THR A 59 3.61 18.19 -23.33
N VAL A 60 3.42 17.72 -24.57
CA VAL A 60 3.37 16.28 -24.90
C VAL A 60 4.70 15.60 -24.57
N ALA A 61 5.84 16.22 -24.91
CA ALA A 61 7.16 15.68 -24.59
C ALA A 61 7.38 15.58 -23.06
N SER A 62 6.98 16.60 -22.30
CA SER A 62 7.03 16.58 -20.83
C SER A 62 6.16 15.46 -20.24
N TYR A 63 4.94 15.27 -20.73
CA TYR A 63 4.08 14.18 -20.26
C TYR A 63 4.60 12.80 -20.62
N LEU A 64 5.15 12.64 -21.82
CA LEU A 64 5.77 11.38 -22.23
C LEU A 64 6.97 11.05 -21.33
N SER A 65 7.82 12.04 -21.05
CA SER A 65 8.96 11.89 -20.13
C SER A 65 8.49 11.49 -18.72
N LEU A 66 7.48 12.18 -18.17
CA LEU A 66 6.89 11.85 -16.87
C LEU A 66 6.29 10.43 -16.85
N TRP A 67 5.62 10.01 -17.92
CA TRP A 67 5.07 8.67 -18.04
C TRP A 67 6.17 7.60 -18.06
N ILE A 68 7.23 7.80 -18.83
CA ILE A 68 8.39 6.89 -18.87
C ILE A 68 9.03 6.78 -17.48
N MET A 69 9.25 7.90 -16.79
CA MET A 69 9.83 7.92 -15.45
C MET A 69 8.91 7.22 -14.42
N SER A 70 7.60 7.47 -14.49
CA SER A 70 6.60 6.82 -13.64
C SER A 70 6.54 5.31 -13.89
N PHE A 71 6.58 4.89 -15.16
CA PHE A 71 6.62 3.49 -15.57
C PHE A 71 7.88 2.80 -15.02
N CYS A 72 9.06 3.35 -15.28
CA CYS A 72 10.33 2.79 -14.79
C CYS A 72 10.34 2.67 -13.26
N SER A 73 9.89 3.71 -12.55
CA SER A 73 9.82 3.73 -11.09
C SER A 73 8.85 2.68 -10.55
N SER A 74 7.68 2.54 -11.18
CA SER A 74 6.67 1.55 -10.80
C SER A 74 7.15 0.13 -11.05
N VAL A 75 7.73 -0.15 -12.22
CA VAL A 75 8.33 -1.46 -12.55
C VAL A 75 9.42 -1.82 -11.56
N PHE A 76 10.29 -0.87 -11.21
CA PHE A 76 11.35 -1.08 -10.23
C PHE A 76 10.79 -1.40 -8.84
N LEU A 77 9.87 -0.57 -8.34
CA LEU A 77 9.23 -0.77 -7.02
C LEU A 77 8.51 -2.11 -6.94
N ILE A 78 7.68 -2.44 -7.93
CA ILE A 78 6.91 -3.69 -7.98
C ILE A 78 7.86 -4.88 -8.11
N GLY A 79 8.89 -4.79 -8.95
CA GLY A 79 9.91 -5.82 -9.10
C GLY A 79 10.62 -6.14 -7.78
N LEU A 80 11.01 -5.10 -7.03
CA LEU A 80 11.62 -5.24 -5.71
C LEU A 80 10.65 -5.78 -4.66
N ALA A 81 9.41 -5.33 -4.67
CA ALA A 81 8.37 -5.82 -3.75
C ALA A 81 8.13 -7.32 -3.95
N LEU A 82 7.95 -7.76 -5.20
CA LEU A 82 7.77 -9.18 -5.53
C LEU A 82 8.99 -10.03 -5.17
N ALA A 83 10.19 -9.51 -5.40
CA ALA A 83 11.42 -10.19 -5.01
C ALA A 83 11.54 -10.30 -3.48
N SER A 84 11.20 -9.24 -2.75
CA SER A 84 11.18 -9.19 -1.28
C SER A 84 10.21 -10.22 -0.71
N LEU A 85 8.98 -10.27 -1.24
CA LEU A 85 7.97 -11.26 -0.82
C LEU A 85 8.43 -12.69 -1.06
N ARG A 86 9.12 -12.95 -2.18
CA ARG A 86 9.65 -14.29 -2.49
C ARG A 86 10.77 -14.70 -1.54
N ILE A 87 11.62 -13.77 -1.13
CA ILE A 87 12.69 -14.02 -0.15
C ILE A 87 12.10 -14.29 1.23
N LEU A 88 11.08 -13.52 1.63
CA LEU A 88 10.40 -13.66 2.93
C LEU A 88 9.54 -14.92 3.01
N PHE A 89 8.84 -15.27 1.93
CA PHE A 89 7.87 -16.35 1.88
C PHE A 89 8.09 -17.24 0.65
N PRO A 90 9.13 -18.09 0.65
CA PRO A 90 9.50 -18.89 -0.52
C PRO A 90 8.41 -19.89 -0.95
N LEU A 91 7.58 -20.35 0.00
CA LEU A 91 6.52 -21.32 -0.24
C LEU A 91 5.18 -20.69 -0.63
N GLU A 92 4.95 -19.42 -0.24
CA GLU A 92 3.68 -18.74 -0.52
C GLU A 92 3.75 -17.99 -1.84
N ARG A 93 2.89 -18.35 -2.80
CA ARG A 93 2.74 -17.58 -4.04
C ARG A 93 1.86 -16.36 -3.75
N ALA A 94 2.36 -15.14 -4.00
CA ALA A 94 1.58 -13.90 -3.84
C ALA A 94 0.21 -13.94 -4.54
N GLY A 95 0.12 -14.61 -5.69
CA GLY A 95 -1.14 -14.81 -6.41
C GLY A 95 -2.18 -15.63 -5.63
N ARG A 96 -1.77 -16.56 -4.74
CA ARG A 96 -2.69 -17.31 -3.87
C ARG A 96 -3.26 -16.43 -2.76
N VAL A 97 -2.44 -15.55 -2.18
CA VAL A 97 -2.90 -14.59 -1.17
C VAL A 97 -3.91 -13.63 -1.81
N PHE A 98 -3.59 -13.10 -3.00
CA PHE A 98 -4.49 -12.24 -3.75
C PHE A 98 -5.79 -12.97 -4.16
N SER A 99 -5.70 -14.21 -4.65
CA SER A 99 -6.90 -14.98 -5.02
C SER A 99 -7.76 -15.31 -3.80
N ALA A 100 -7.16 -15.61 -2.64
CA ALA A 100 -7.90 -15.82 -1.39
C ALA A 100 -8.63 -14.54 -0.94
N LEU A 101 -8.03 -13.36 -1.17
CA LEU A 101 -8.61 -12.07 -0.82
C LEU A 101 -9.77 -11.64 -1.71
N VAL A 102 -9.75 -11.98 -3.00
CA VAL A 102 -10.78 -11.54 -3.97
C VAL A 102 -11.82 -12.62 -4.23
N LYS A 103 -11.41 -13.88 -4.35
CA LYS A 103 -12.28 -15.01 -4.72
C LYS A 103 -11.94 -16.25 -3.88
N PRO A 104 -12.41 -16.32 -2.62
CA PRO A 104 -12.13 -17.46 -1.75
C PRO A 104 -12.83 -18.73 -2.28
N HIS A 105 -12.04 -19.78 -2.51
CA HIS A 105 -12.56 -21.06 -3.05
C HIS A 105 -13.12 -21.97 -1.95
N ASN A 106 -12.44 -22.03 -0.79
CA ASN A 106 -12.76 -22.94 0.31
C ASN A 106 -13.35 -22.17 1.51
N ARG A 107 -14.05 -22.86 2.41
CA ARG A 107 -14.58 -22.28 3.66
C ARG A 107 -13.49 -21.64 4.51
N GLU A 108 -12.36 -22.34 4.67
CA GLU A 108 -11.17 -21.80 5.35
C GLU A 108 -10.64 -20.50 4.71
N ASN A 109 -10.70 -20.39 3.38
CA ASN A 109 -10.31 -19.16 2.70
C ASN A 109 -11.31 -18.02 2.91
N ARG A 110 -12.59 -18.32 3.17
CA ARG A 110 -13.62 -17.30 3.47
C ARG A 110 -13.45 -16.75 4.88
N THR A 111 -13.19 -17.61 5.86
CA THR A 111 -12.91 -17.18 7.23
C THR A 111 -11.61 -16.36 7.29
N ALA A 112 -10.57 -16.80 6.58
CA ALA A 112 -9.33 -16.05 6.42
C ALA A 112 -9.53 -14.72 5.68
N GLN A 113 -10.33 -14.69 4.60
CA GLN A 113 -10.67 -13.44 3.91
C GLN A 113 -11.36 -12.47 4.87
N ARG A 114 -12.36 -12.93 5.63
CA ARG A 114 -13.08 -12.09 6.59
C ARG A 114 -12.16 -11.51 7.64
N SER A 115 -11.32 -12.33 8.28
CA SER A 115 -10.37 -11.84 9.29
C SER A 115 -9.37 -10.85 8.69
N MET A 116 -8.84 -11.13 7.49
CA MET A 116 -7.96 -10.20 6.79
C MET A 116 -8.62 -8.85 6.51
N TRP A 117 -9.89 -8.81 6.08
CA TRP A 117 -10.58 -7.55 5.82
C TRP A 117 -10.94 -6.79 7.10
N VAL A 118 -11.43 -7.47 8.14
CA VAL A 118 -11.78 -6.82 9.42
C VAL A 118 -10.51 -6.27 10.10
N ASP A 119 -9.50 -7.12 10.29
CA ASP A 119 -8.24 -6.73 10.93
C ASP A 119 -7.51 -5.69 10.07
N GLY A 120 -7.53 -5.86 8.75
CA GLY A 120 -6.88 -4.96 7.80
C GLY A 120 -7.51 -3.57 7.79
N ALA A 121 -8.84 -3.49 7.74
CA ALA A 121 -9.55 -2.23 7.82
C ALA A 121 -9.25 -1.52 9.15
N LEU A 122 -9.47 -2.22 10.28
CA LEU A 122 -9.31 -1.64 11.62
C LEU A 122 -7.87 -1.16 11.86
N SER A 123 -6.88 -2.00 11.53
CA SER A 123 -5.48 -1.65 11.70
C SER A 123 -5.03 -0.51 10.79
N GLY A 124 -5.48 -0.51 9.52
CA GLY A 124 -5.18 0.55 8.58
C GLY A 124 -5.70 1.91 9.06
N TYR A 125 -6.96 1.98 9.49
CA TYR A 125 -7.53 3.23 10.04
C TYR A 125 -6.86 3.66 11.34
N ALA A 126 -6.60 2.72 12.26
CA ALA A 126 -5.92 3.04 13.51
C ALA A 126 -4.54 3.64 13.26
N TYR A 127 -3.81 3.13 12.27
CA TYR A 127 -2.52 3.68 11.87
C TYR A 127 -2.65 5.07 11.24
N VAL A 128 -3.62 5.29 10.33
CA VAL A 128 -3.87 6.62 9.76
C VAL A 128 -4.25 7.63 10.85
N ALA A 129 -5.10 7.24 11.81
CA ALA A 129 -5.48 8.10 12.93
C ALA A 129 -4.27 8.47 13.79
N ALA A 130 -3.41 7.50 14.12
CA ALA A 130 -2.17 7.75 14.86
C ALA A 130 -1.23 8.68 14.08
N ALA A 131 -0.99 8.40 12.80
CA ALA A 131 -0.13 9.23 11.95
C ALA A 131 -0.68 10.66 11.81
N ALA A 132 -1.99 10.82 11.64
CA ALA A 132 -2.64 12.12 11.60
C ALA A 132 -2.50 12.87 12.93
N PHE A 133 -2.71 12.19 14.07
CA PHE A 133 -2.55 12.77 15.39
C PHE A 133 -1.13 13.33 15.61
N PHE A 134 -0.10 12.54 15.33
CA PHE A 134 1.29 13.03 15.44
C PHE A 134 1.59 14.12 14.40
N GLY A 135 1.06 14.01 13.19
CA GLY A 135 1.15 15.06 12.17
C GLY A 135 0.62 16.40 12.67
N GLN A 136 -0.51 16.41 13.39
CA GLN A 136 -1.05 17.63 14.00
C GLN A 136 -0.17 18.17 15.12
N ILE A 137 0.41 17.31 15.96
CA ILE A 137 1.37 17.74 17.00
C ILE A 137 2.57 18.45 16.35
N PHE A 138 3.16 17.87 15.30
CA PHE A 138 4.31 18.48 14.63
C PHE A 138 3.93 19.75 13.85
N ALA A 139 2.72 19.82 13.29
CA ALA A 139 2.21 21.06 12.68
C ALA A 139 2.06 22.19 13.71
N LEU A 140 1.57 21.87 14.92
CA LEU A 140 1.49 22.83 16.04
C LEU A 140 2.89 23.27 16.49
N LEU A 141 3.83 22.32 16.66
CA LEU A 141 5.21 22.66 17.00
C LEU A 141 5.83 23.58 15.94
N ARG A 142 5.64 23.28 14.66
CA ARG A 142 6.10 24.12 13.56
C ARG A 142 5.47 25.52 13.63
N SER A 143 4.18 25.63 13.94
CA SER A 143 3.51 26.93 14.03
C SER A 143 4.04 27.82 15.16
N GLN A 144 4.59 27.23 16.22
CA GLN A 144 5.09 27.95 17.39
C GLN A 144 6.59 28.27 17.30
N TYR A 145 7.38 27.38 16.70
CA TYR A 145 8.84 27.45 16.74
C TYR A 145 9.51 27.70 15.39
N SER A 146 8.81 27.44 14.28
CA SER A 146 9.38 27.68 12.95
C SER A 146 9.41 29.17 12.65
N PRO A 147 10.55 29.70 12.16
CA PRO A 147 10.62 31.05 11.64
C PRO A 147 9.98 31.19 10.25
N GLU A 148 9.62 30.08 9.59
CA GLU A 148 9.00 30.08 8.27
C GLU A 148 7.49 30.37 8.37
N ILE A 149 7.01 31.26 7.50
CA ILE A 149 5.59 31.56 7.39
C ILE A 149 4.94 30.33 6.74
N GLN A 150 4.05 29.67 7.48
CA GLN A 150 3.34 28.51 6.96
C GLN A 150 2.46 28.92 5.77
N GLU A 151 2.81 28.45 4.58
CA GLU A 151 1.94 28.56 3.43
C GLU A 151 0.70 27.69 3.64
N ALA A 152 -0.47 28.30 3.62
CA ALA A 152 -1.73 27.58 3.80
C ALA A 152 -1.94 26.56 2.66
N SER A 153 -2.73 25.52 2.94
CA SER A 153 -3.05 24.40 2.03
C SER A 153 -3.85 24.78 0.78
N LEU A 154 -4.00 26.07 0.49
CA LEU A 154 -4.71 26.66 -0.65
C LEU A 154 -4.28 26.05 -1.99
N LEU A 155 -2.98 25.77 -2.18
CA LEU A 155 -2.48 25.14 -3.40
C LEU A 155 -3.11 23.75 -3.64
N SER A 156 -3.34 22.99 -2.57
CA SER A 156 -3.92 21.64 -2.66
C SER A 156 -5.39 21.68 -3.08
N VAL A 157 -6.14 22.70 -2.65
CA VAL A 157 -7.56 22.87 -3.01
C VAL A 157 -7.68 23.48 -4.41
N ALA A 158 -6.89 24.51 -4.71
CA ALA A 158 -6.86 25.15 -6.03
C ALA A 158 -6.49 24.14 -7.13
N SER A 159 -5.52 23.26 -6.88
CA SER A 159 -5.16 22.22 -7.85
C SER A 159 -6.29 21.22 -8.12
N MET A 160 -7.12 20.91 -7.12
CA MET A 160 -8.29 20.04 -7.30
C MET A 160 -9.44 20.73 -8.02
N MET A 161 -9.66 22.02 -7.76
CA MET A 161 -10.70 22.80 -8.47
C MET A 161 -10.41 22.95 -9.96
N ASN A 162 -9.14 22.89 -10.35
CA ASN A 162 -8.69 22.97 -11.75
C ASN A 162 -8.75 21.64 -12.51
N MET A 163 -9.30 20.58 -11.91
CA MET A 163 -9.50 19.28 -12.57
C MET A 163 -10.86 19.23 -13.26
N MET A 164 -10.94 18.55 -14.41
CA MET A 164 -12.22 18.36 -15.12
C MET A 164 -13.21 17.54 -14.29
N PHE A 165 -12.71 16.50 -13.62
CA PHE A 165 -13.52 15.62 -12.76
C PHE A 165 -12.79 15.32 -11.44
N PRO A 166 -12.87 16.21 -10.43
CA PRO A 166 -12.10 16.07 -9.18
C PRO A 166 -12.42 14.79 -8.41
N ALA A 167 -13.68 14.34 -8.42
CA ALA A 167 -14.09 13.11 -7.75
C ALA A 167 -13.47 11.84 -8.37
N GLY A 168 -13.35 11.80 -9.70
CA GLY A 168 -12.69 10.68 -10.39
C GLY A 168 -11.19 10.63 -10.12
N ASP A 169 -10.53 11.79 -10.02
CA ASP A 169 -9.13 11.86 -9.63
C ASP A 169 -8.90 11.27 -8.23
N LEU A 170 -9.77 11.62 -7.27
CA LEU A 170 -9.71 11.08 -5.91
C LEU A 170 -9.89 9.56 -5.87
N LEU A 171 -10.81 9.03 -6.67
CA LEU A 171 -11.00 7.59 -6.78
C LEU A 171 -9.76 6.90 -7.36
N LEU A 172 -9.21 7.41 -8.46
CA LEU A 172 -8.06 6.80 -9.12
C LEU A 172 -6.80 6.91 -8.25
N SER A 173 -6.51 8.10 -7.72
CA SER A 173 -5.33 8.35 -6.87
C SER A 173 -5.37 7.53 -5.58
N SER A 174 -6.53 7.41 -4.93
CA SER A 174 -6.65 6.61 -3.70
C SER A 174 -6.45 5.11 -3.95
N LEU A 175 -6.92 4.58 -5.08
CA LEU A 175 -6.63 3.20 -5.48
C LEU A 175 -5.15 2.99 -5.80
N VAL A 176 -4.55 3.90 -6.56
CA VAL A 176 -3.12 3.85 -6.90
C VAL A 176 -2.26 3.90 -5.63
N ASP A 177 -2.51 4.85 -4.74
CA ASP A 177 -1.77 4.99 -3.48
C ASP A 177 -1.99 3.79 -2.56
N GLY A 178 -3.23 3.29 -2.46
CA GLY A 178 -3.53 2.08 -1.70
C GLY A 178 -2.70 0.88 -2.17
N VAL A 179 -2.67 0.59 -3.47
CA VAL A 179 -1.89 -0.53 -4.01
C VAL A 179 -0.37 -0.25 -3.93
N GLN A 180 0.06 0.98 -4.18
CA GLN A 180 1.47 1.37 -4.06
C GLN A 180 2.01 1.15 -2.64
N GLN A 181 1.23 1.47 -1.60
CA GLN A 181 1.66 1.23 -0.23
C GLN A 181 1.89 -0.26 0.07
N ILE A 182 1.11 -1.18 -0.51
CA ILE A 182 1.37 -2.63 -0.39
C ILE A 182 2.80 -2.96 -0.85
N PHE A 183 3.23 -2.40 -1.98
CA PHE A 183 4.57 -2.65 -2.52
C PHE A 183 5.67 -1.98 -1.69
N ILE A 184 5.45 -0.75 -1.23
CA ILE A 184 6.39 -0.04 -0.35
C ILE A 184 6.63 -0.84 0.93
N PHE A 185 5.56 -1.30 1.60
CA PHE A 185 5.68 -2.10 2.81
C PHE A 185 6.30 -3.48 2.55
N ALA A 186 6.05 -4.09 1.40
CA ALA A 186 6.72 -5.34 1.01
C ALA A 186 8.24 -5.16 0.85
N VAL A 187 8.68 -4.06 0.23
CA VAL A 187 10.11 -3.69 0.12
C VAL A 187 10.68 -3.41 1.51
N ALA A 188 10.00 -2.61 2.33
CA ALA A 188 10.42 -2.30 3.68
C ALA A 188 10.57 -3.56 4.55
N ALA A 189 9.62 -4.49 4.47
CA ALA A 189 9.68 -5.78 5.16
C ALA A 189 10.87 -6.63 4.68
N GLY A 190 11.15 -6.67 3.38
CA GLY A 190 12.30 -7.39 2.82
C GLY A 190 13.64 -6.78 3.23
N PHE A 191 13.71 -5.45 3.31
CA PHE A 191 14.86 -4.73 3.84
C PHE A 191 15.06 -5.03 5.34
N TYR A 192 13.98 -4.92 6.11
CA TYR A 192 13.97 -5.15 7.55
C TYR A 192 14.44 -6.56 7.92
N ALA A 193 13.89 -7.60 7.29
CA ALA A 193 14.23 -8.98 7.60
C ALA A 193 15.70 -9.33 7.33
N LYS A 194 16.35 -8.61 6.42
CA LYS A 194 17.75 -8.82 6.04
C LYS A 194 18.72 -8.01 6.90
N TYR A 195 18.49 -6.71 7.07
CA TYR A 195 19.46 -5.80 7.68
C TYR A 195 19.05 -5.28 9.07
N CYS A 196 17.76 -5.26 9.38
CA CYS A 196 17.25 -4.65 10.60
C CYS A 196 16.49 -5.66 11.46
N ARG A 197 17.04 -6.87 11.68
CA ARG A 197 16.34 -7.90 12.48
C ARG A 197 16.02 -7.46 13.92
N SER A 198 16.79 -6.51 14.45
CA SER A 198 16.56 -5.89 15.75
C SER A 198 16.13 -4.42 15.61
N VAL A 199 15.51 -3.89 16.66
CA VAL A 199 15.01 -2.50 16.71
C VAL A 199 16.13 -1.47 16.59
N LEU A 200 17.30 -1.75 17.17
CA LEU A 200 18.40 -0.79 17.23
C LEU A 200 18.98 -0.44 15.84
N PRO A 201 19.38 -1.41 14.97
CA PRO A 201 19.80 -1.11 13.60
C PRO A 201 18.73 -0.40 12.78
N PHE A 202 17.44 -0.69 13.03
CA PHE A 202 16.34 0.02 12.39
C PHE A 202 16.32 1.50 12.81
N ILE A 203 16.42 1.79 14.12
CA ILE A 203 16.46 3.16 14.65
C ILE A 203 17.68 3.91 14.12
N ILE A 204 18.85 3.29 14.08
CA ILE A 204 20.07 3.92 13.54
C ILE A 204 19.86 4.24 12.06
N PHE A 205 19.35 3.29 11.28
CA PHE A 205 19.06 3.51 9.86
C PHE A 205 18.03 4.63 9.63
N ALA A 206 16.91 4.59 10.34
CA ALA A 206 15.86 5.60 10.27
C ALA A 206 16.39 6.98 10.69
N GLY A 207 17.21 7.05 11.73
CA GLY A 207 17.87 8.26 12.18
C GLY A 207 18.83 8.83 11.15
N THR A 208 19.71 8.01 10.58
CA THR A 208 20.62 8.47 9.51
C THR A 208 19.85 8.94 8.27
N TYR A 209 18.82 8.22 7.85
CA TYR A 209 18.00 8.61 6.71
C TYR A 209 17.26 9.93 6.97
N SER A 210 16.66 10.08 8.16
CA SER A 210 15.96 11.31 8.56
C SER A 210 16.93 12.49 8.62
N LEU A 211 18.13 12.30 9.17
CA LEU A 211 19.16 13.35 9.18
C LEU A 211 19.53 13.81 7.78
N VAL A 212 19.79 12.87 6.86
CA VAL A 212 20.13 13.20 5.47
C VAL A 212 19.04 14.01 4.80
N ASN A 213 17.77 13.66 5.02
CA ASN A 213 16.64 14.41 4.47
C ASN A 213 16.49 15.81 5.08
N CYS A 214 16.93 16.02 6.33
CA CYS A 214 16.83 17.32 6.99
C CYS A 214 17.99 18.27 6.66
N LEU A 215 19.03 17.81 5.94
CA LEU A 215 20.22 18.62 5.61
C LEU A 215 19.92 19.78 4.64
N SER A 216 18.81 19.73 3.91
CA SER A 216 18.42 20.79 2.97
C SER A 216 17.73 21.98 3.63
N GLU A 217 17.29 21.83 4.88
CA GLU A 217 16.50 22.86 5.55
C GLU A 217 17.36 24.06 5.95
N ARG A 218 16.80 25.26 5.73
CA ARG A 218 17.49 26.52 6.02
C ARG A 218 17.63 26.78 7.52
N TYR A 219 16.63 26.39 8.30
CA TYR A 219 16.54 26.67 9.72
C TYR A 219 16.67 25.38 10.54
N TRP A 220 17.53 25.41 11.55
CA TRP A 220 17.81 24.23 12.38
C TRP A 220 16.58 23.76 13.18
N GLN A 221 15.66 24.68 13.51
CA GLN A 221 14.40 24.36 14.20
C GLN A 221 13.53 23.45 13.33
N ASP A 222 13.38 23.78 12.04
CA ASP A 222 12.63 22.96 11.10
C ASP A 222 13.30 21.61 10.88
N SER A 223 14.64 21.59 10.75
CA SER A 223 15.41 20.35 10.70
C SER A 223 15.14 19.44 11.91
N ALA A 224 15.10 20.01 13.12
CA ALA A 224 14.87 19.25 14.35
C ALA A 224 13.43 18.71 14.43
N ILE A 225 12.44 19.52 14.04
CA ILE A 225 11.03 19.13 14.00
C ILE A 225 10.80 18.02 12.95
N ASP A 226 11.33 18.17 11.74
CA ASP A 226 11.20 17.17 10.68
C ASP A 226 11.96 15.88 10.97
N PHE A 227 13.11 15.97 11.64
CA PHE A 227 13.82 14.81 12.13
C PHE A 227 12.96 14.02 13.14
N ALA A 228 12.39 14.72 14.13
CA ALA A 228 11.51 14.11 15.12
C ALA A 228 10.25 13.51 14.48
N ALA A 229 9.62 14.23 13.56
CA ALA A 229 8.44 13.77 12.82
C ALA A 229 8.76 12.52 11.99
N SER A 230 9.88 12.52 11.28
CA SER A 230 10.35 11.38 10.50
C SER A 230 10.63 10.18 11.39
N MET A 231 11.31 10.37 12.52
CA MET A 231 11.57 9.30 13.49
C MET A 231 10.28 8.69 14.06
N VAL A 232 9.31 9.51 14.43
CA VAL A 232 7.99 9.02 14.89
C VAL A 232 7.31 8.24 13.78
N ASN A 233 7.28 8.73 12.55
CA ASN A 233 6.71 8.02 11.40
C ASN A 233 7.41 6.69 11.12
N PHE A 234 8.75 6.62 11.23
CA PHE A 234 9.49 5.37 11.08
C PHE A 234 9.17 4.38 12.19
N ILE A 235 9.12 4.83 13.44
CA ILE A 235 8.79 3.97 14.59
C ILE A 235 7.36 3.45 14.47
N LEU A 236 6.40 4.31 14.14
CA LEU A 236 5.02 3.93 13.89
C LEU A 236 4.94 2.93 12.73
N GLY A 237 5.56 3.23 11.59
CA GLY A 237 5.53 2.38 10.41
C GLY A 237 6.17 1.01 10.67
N TRP A 238 7.25 0.97 11.45
CA TRP A 238 7.88 -0.26 11.90
C TRP A 238 6.96 -1.06 12.84
N TYR A 239 6.37 -0.40 13.83
CA TYR A 239 5.44 -1.05 14.77
C TYR A 239 4.23 -1.61 14.02
N PHE A 240 3.67 -0.82 13.09
CA PHE A 240 2.56 -1.24 12.24
C PHE A 240 2.95 -2.46 11.39
N ALA A 241 4.06 -2.42 10.66
CA ALA A 241 4.49 -3.53 9.81
C ALA A 241 4.80 -4.81 10.60
N THR A 242 5.49 -4.69 11.74
CA THR A 242 5.97 -5.85 12.51
C THR A 242 4.94 -6.44 13.47
N ARG A 243 4.09 -5.61 14.09
CA ARG A 243 3.17 -6.05 15.15
C ARG A 243 1.73 -6.17 14.68
N ILE A 244 1.24 -5.18 13.93
CA ILE A 244 -0.18 -5.03 13.60
C ILE A 244 -0.50 -5.61 12.22
N GLY A 245 0.00 -4.98 11.15
CA GLY A 245 -0.28 -5.35 9.75
C GLY A 245 0.30 -6.71 9.37
N ARG A 246 1.49 -7.08 9.88
CA ARG A 246 2.14 -8.39 9.64
C ARG A 246 2.07 -8.81 8.17
N LYS A 247 1.39 -9.92 7.87
CA LYS A 247 1.19 -10.48 6.52
C LYS A 247 -0.12 -10.04 5.86
N ASN A 248 -0.87 -9.10 6.44
CA ASN A 248 -2.18 -8.70 5.95
C ASN A 248 -2.05 -7.56 4.91
N PRO A 249 -2.17 -7.84 3.60
CA PRO A 249 -2.05 -6.80 2.57
C PRO A 249 -3.20 -5.79 2.60
N VAL A 250 -4.36 -6.15 3.16
CA VAL A 250 -5.50 -5.24 3.28
C VAL A 250 -5.20 -4.10 4.26
N ALA A 251 -4.38 -4.36 5.28
CA ALA A 251 -3.93 -3.32 6.23
C ALA A 251 -3.12 -2.22 5.52
N TYR A 252 -2.13 -2.63 4.71
CA TYR A 252 -1.28 -1.70 3.96
C TYR A 252 -2.06 -0.97 2.87
N PHE A 253 -2.98 -1.67 2.20
CA PHE A 253 -3.90 -1.07 1.23
C PHE A 253 -4.79 0.00 1.86
N THR A 254 -5.47 -0.37 2.95
CA THR A 254 -6.38 0.53 3.68
C THR A 254 -5.62 1.74 4.19
N TYR A 255 -4.41 1.56 4.72
CA TYR A 255 -3.55 2.66 5.12
C TYR A 255 -3.30 3.65 3.97
N GLY A 256 -2.80 3.17 2.83
CA GLY A 256 -2.44 4.05 1.71
C GLY A 256 -3.64 4.82 1.19
N MET A 257 -4.75 4.12 1.00
CA MET A 257 -5.99 4.71 0.53
C MET A 257 -6.55 5.73 1.55
N ALA A 258 -6.63 5.36 2.83
CA ALA A 258 -7.22 6.21 3.86
C ALA A 258 -6.32 7.40 4.23
N ALA A 259 -4.99 7.28 4.19
CA ALA A 259 -4.07 8.40 4.45
C ALA A 259 -4.27 9.53 3.44
N LEU A 260 -4.33 9.20 2.14
CA LEU A 260 -4.60 10.18 1.08
C LEU A 260 -6.00 10.78 1.25
N LEU A 261 -7.02 9.93 1.35
CA LEU A 261 -8.42 10.37 1.44
C LEU A 261 -8.69 11.22 2.67
N PHE A 262 -8.09 10.90 3.81
CA PHE A 262 -8.25 11.68 5.04
C PHE A 262 -7.63 13.08 4.90
N SER A 263 -6.43 13.17 4.31
CA SER A 263 -5.81 14.47 4.01
C SER A 263 -6.68 15.31 3.08
N ARG A 264 -7.22 14.70 2.01
CA ARG A 264 -8.10 15.38 1.05
C ARG A 264 -9.44 15.77 1.66
N PHE A 265 -10.02 14.92 2.52
CA PHE A 265 -11.24 15.19 3.25
C PHE A 265 -11.11 16.47 4.06
N PHE A 266 -10.03 16.59 4.84
CA PHE A 266 -9.79 17.77 5.66
C PHE A 266 -9.63 19.03 4.82
N SER A 267 -8.80 18.99 3.77
CA SER A 267 -8.60 20.15 2.88
C SER A 267 -9.89 20.62 2.19
N ILE A 268 -10.71 19.68 1.69
CA ILE A 268 -11.99 20.03 1.08
C ILE A 268 -12.95 20.61 2.12
N PHE A 269 -13.02 20.00 3.30
CA PHE A 269 -13.92 20.42 4.36
C PHE A 269 -13.60 21.84 4.85
N THR A 270 -12.33 22.16 5.03
CA THR A 270 -11.91 23.48 5.56
C THR A 270 -11.90 24.58 4.51
N HIS A 271 -11.61 24.27 3.24
CA HIS A 271 -11.33 25.30 2.22
C HIS A 271 -12.11 25.14 0.90
N GLY A 272 -12.73 23.98 0.64
CA GLY A 272 -13.38 23.68 -0.65
C GLY A 272 -14.92 23.72 -0.61
N LEU A 273 -15.53 23.97 0.55
CA LEU A 273 -16.99 24.06 0.68
C LEU A 273 -17.51 25.47 0.32
N PRO A 274 -18.65 25.57 -0.37
CA PRO A 274 -19.58 24.50 -0.78
C PRO A 274 -19.28 23.85 -2.16
N GLN A 275 -18.34 24.39 -2.95
CA GLN A 275 -18.17 24.03 -4.35
C GLN A 275 -17.80 22.56 -4.58
N MET A 276 -17.17 21.90 -3.60
CA MET A 276 -16.66 20.53 -3.69
C MET A 276 -17.49 19.48 -2.92
N MET A 277 -18.77 19.75 -2.65
CA MET A 277 -19.65 18.83 -1.90
C MET A 277 -19.73 17.42 -2.51
N THR A 278 -19.77 17.29 -3.83
CA THR A 278 -19.79 16.00 -4.53
C THR A 278 -18.50 15.21 -4.30
N SER A 279 -17.34 15.87 -4.40
CA SER A 279 -16.04 15.27 -4.07
C SER A 279 -15.95 14.87 -2.60
N LEU A 280 -16.48 15.67 -1.68
CA LEU A 280 -16.51 15.34 -0.26
C LEU A 280 -17.32 14.06 0.00
N ALA A 281 -18.49 13.92 -0.63
CA ALA A 281 -19.32 12.72 -0.53
C ALA A 281 -18.58 11.47 -1.06
N VAL A 282 -17.89 11.60 -2.20
CA VAL A 282 -17.09 10.50 -2.77
C VAL A 282 -15.94 10.12 -1.85
N VAL A 283 -15.23 11.10 -1.27
CA VAL A 283 -14.15 10.84 -0.31
C VAL A 283 -14.68 10.12 0.93
N ALA A 284 -15.81 10.57 1.49
CA ALA A 284 -16.42 9.93 2.66
C ALA A 284 -16.82 8.48 2.35
N PHE A 285 -17.40 8.22 1.18
CA PHE A 285 -17.78 6.88 0.75
C PHE A 285 -16.57 5.98 0.54
N LEU A 286 -15.54 6.46 -0.17
CA LEU A 286 -14.29 5.72 -0.41
C LEU A 286 -13.57 5.43 0.91
N LEU A 287 -13.52 6.40 1.82
CA LEU A 287 -12.93 6.26 3.14
C LEU A 287 -13.66 5.20 3.95
N ALA A 288 -14.99 5.07 3.84
CA ALA A 288 -15.77 4.03 4.50
C ALA A 288 -15.72 2.65 3.81
N SER A 289 -15.30 2.57 2.55
CA SER A 289 -15.44 1.37 1.73
C SER A 289 -14.77 0.09 2.29
N PRO A 290 -13.56 0.10 2.88
CA PRO A 290 -12.97 -1.07 3.54
C PRO A 290 -13.82 -1.58 4.71
N ALA A 291 -14.36 -0.67 5.53
CA ALA A 291 -15.22 -1.01 6.65
C ALA A 291 -16.57 -1.59 6.16
N ILE A 292 -17.15 -1.04 5.10
CA ILE A 292 -18.37 -1.56 4.48
C ILE A 292 -18.13 -2.97 3.95
N VAL A 293 -17.04 -3.22 3.23
CA VAL A 293 -16.68 -4.56 2.74
C VAL A 293 -16.48 -5.53 3.90
N ALA A 294 -15.76 -5.13 4.96
CA ALA A 294 -15.55 -5.95 6.15
C ALA A 294 -16.87 -6.29 6.88
N ALA A 295 -17.81 -5.34 6.95
CA ALA A 295 -19.14 -5.54 7.52
C ALA A 295 -19.99 -6.50 6.67
N LEU A 296 -20.04 -6.31 5.34
CA LEU A 296 -20.76 -7.18 4.41
C LEU A 296 -20.22 -8.63 4.46
N LEU A 297 -18.90 -8.80 4.50
CA LEU A 297 -18.27 -10.12 4.67
C LEU A 297 -18.59 -10.74 6.03
N SER A 298 -18.78 -9.92 7.07
CA SER A 298 -19.14 -10.38 8.41
C SER A 298 -20.59 -10.78 8.56
N MET A 299 -21.50 -10.17 7.79
CA MET A 299 -22.93 -10.49 7.76
C MET A 299 -23.25 -11.73 6.94
N ARG A 300 -22.33 -12.18 6.06
CA ARG A 300 -22.51 -13.39 5.27
C ARG A 300 -22.48 -14.60 6.20
N THR A 301 -23.64 -14.98 6.73
CA THR A 301 -23.86 -16.19 7.52
C THR A 301 -23.34 -17.37 6.72
N GLU A 302 -22.40 -18.12 7.28
CA GLU A 302 -22.04 -19.39 6.69
C GLU A 302 -23.27 -20.29 6.75
N PRO A 303 -23.77 -20.83 5.62
CA PRO A 303 -24.78 -21.86 5.69
C PRO A 303 -24.19 -22.96 6.58
N GLN A 304 -24.86 -23.23 7.71
CA GLN A 304 -24.52 -24.37 8.53
C GLN A 304 -24.65 -25.58 7.62
N LEU A 305 -23.52 -26.18 7.25
CA LEU A 305 -23.56 -27.49 6.61
C LEU A 305 -24.35 -28.38 7.58
N PRO A 306 -25.33 -29.16 7.06
CA PRO A 306 -26.00 -30.14 7.90
C PRO A 306 -24.90 -30.93 8.60
N ILE A 307 -24.97 -30.96 9.94
CA ILE A 307 -24.05 -31.75 10.75
C ILE A 307 -24.20 -33.17 10.19
N LEU A 308 -23.24 -33.59 9.37
CA LEU A 308 -23.23 -34.95 8.88
C LEU A 308 -23.22 -35.81 10.15
N PRO A 309 -24.16 -36.76 10.28
CA PRO A 309 -24.13 -37.67 11.41
C PRO A 309 -22.70 -38.23 11.51
N PRO A 310 -22.16 -38.41 12.74
CA PRO A 310 -20.82 -38.92 12.94
C PRO A 310 -20.68 -40.14 12.03
N ALA A 311 -19.62 -40.14 11.19
CA ALA A 311 -19.36 -41.24 10.28
C ALA A 311 -19.54 -42.53 11.08
N SER A 312 -20.42 -43.42 10.58
CA SER A 312 -20.63 -44.72 11.21
C SER A 312 -19.26 -45.29 11.56
N PRO A 313 -19.04 -45.75 12.81
CA PRO A 313 -17.73 -46.23 13.25
C PRO A 313 -17.19 -47.16 12.17
N ASP A 314 -15.96 -46.87 11.71
CA ASP A 314 -15.34 -47.68 10.66
C ASP A 314 -15.52 -49.16 11.05
N PRO A 315 -16.03 -50.01 10.15
CA PRO A 315 -16.19 -51.42 10.45
C PRO A 315 -14.84 -51.92 10.99
N PRO A 316 -14.86 -52.69 12.10
CA PRO A 316 -13.64 -53.12 12.76
C PRO A 316 -12.70 -53.65 11.70
N ALA A 317 -11.48 -53.11 11.66
CA ALA A 317 -10.47 -53.50 10.71
C ALA A 317 -10.42 -55.03 10.72
N VAL A 318 -10.86 -55.65 9.62
CA VAL A 318 -10.75 -57.09 9.46
C VAL A 318 -9.25 -57.32 9.42
N LEU A 319 -8.70 -57.73 10.56
CA LEU A 319 -7.33 -58.18 10.64
C LEU A 319 -7.22 -59.30 9.60
N PRO A 320 -6.29 -59.22 8.65
CA PRO A 320 -6.04 -60.34 7.75
C PRO A 320 -5.78 -61.56 8.62
N ASP A 321 -6.54 -62.63 8.41
CA ASP A 321 -6.35 -63.89 9.11
C ASP A 321 -4.86 -64.23 9.07
N GLU A 322 -4.25 -64.44 10.25
CA GLU A 322 -2.83 -64.79 10.41
C GLU A 322 -2.45 -66.10 9.68
N ALA A 323 -3.39 -66.77 9.01
CA ALA A 323 -3.19 -67.96 8.23
C ALA A 323 -2.48 -67.73 6.87
N GLU A 324 -2.50 -66.53 6.28
CA GLU A 324 -1.90 -66.31 4.95
C GLU A 324 -0.44 -65.83 4.97
N VAL A 325 0.11 -65.40 6.11
CA VAL A 325 1.48 -64.84 6.17
C VAL A 325 2.56 -65.93 6.25
N ASN A 326 2.24 -67.14 6.71
CA ASN A 326 3.22 -68.22 6.84
C ASN A 326 3.43 -69.07 5.57
N ALA A 327 2.73 -68.78 4.46
CA ALA A 327 2.86 -69.57 3.23
C ALA A 327 3.88 -69.01 2.22
N SER A 328 4.40 -67.79 2.41
CA SER A 328 5.20 -67.08 1.40
C SER A 328 6.72 -67.05 1.65
N ASP A 329 7.23 -67.51 2.80
CA ASP A 329 8.67 -67.45 3.12
C ASP A 329 9.45 -68.74 2.81
N GLY A 330 8.84 -69.71 2.13
CA GLY A 330 9.44 -71.02 1.87
C GLY A 330 10.21 -71.20 0.54
N GLU A 331 10.21 -70.23 -0.37
CA GLU A 331 10.58 -70.49 -1.77
C GLU A 331 11.68 -69.56 -2.31
N LYS A 332 12.81 -69.45 -1.62
CA LYS A 332 14.10 -68.98 -2.20
C LYS A 332 15.30 -69.67 -1.52
N ASN A 333 15.64 -70.85 -2.00
CA ASN A 333 16.99 -71.44 -1.94
C ASN A 333 17.40 -71.85 -3.36
#